data_AF-A0A966R2V3-F1
#
_entry.id   AF-A0A966R2V3-F1
#
_cell.length_a   1.000
_cell.length_b   1.000
_cell.length_c   1.000
_cell.angle_alpha   90.00
_cell.angle_beta   90.00
_cell.angle_gamma   90.00
#
_symmetry.space_group_name_H-M   'P 1'
#
loop_
_entity.id
_entity.type
_entity.pdbx_description
1 polymer ?
#
loop_
_entity_poly.entity_id
_entity_poly.type
_entity_poly.pdbx_seq_one_letter_code
_entity_poly.pdbx_strand_id
1 'polypeptide(L)'
;MRICATCSTPTVRDTVSAQQAYFTRFYPREPSPFVPRGHHLVSLRLVGLRPDALVFYFAARGIERLDEAIVDRDVAYGRLENSGVVRTDAAGTAVFVLRCPVVYRVENDKIFPRHVHFVYRDGESWGKRLYTHRIDCPINKTTVRRFPGVLRIDARYASGADALPGAIAIPVSQQRIGRQQVRTRLGLSASAHPGEIPLIVYCSDEACSASERVIDRLAALGFVNTFWYRGGVRDWWSQRKIE
;
A
#
# COMPACT_ATOMS: atom_id res chain seq x y z
N MET A 1 12.52 -14.82 13.36
CA MET A 1 11.55 -14.12 12.50
C MET A 1 11.49 -14.87 11.19
N ARG A 2 10.37 -15.53 10.87
CA ARG A 2 10.20 -16.16 9.54
C ARG A 2 9.50 -15.16 8.63
N ILE A 3 10.13 -14.89 7.50
CA ILE A 3 9.65 -14.01 6.43
C ILE A 3 8.44 -14.71 5.79
N CYS A 4 7.33 -13.98 5.64
CA CYS A 4 6.16 -14.40 4.88
C CYS A 4 6.59 -14.63 3.42
N ALA A 5 6.35 -15.83 2.88
CA ALA A 5 6.76 -16.21 1.53
C ALA A 5 6.10 -15.39 0.40
N THR A 6 5.16 -14.49 0.73
CA THR A 6 4.43 -13.65 -0.23
C THR A 6 4.49 -12.14 0.08
N CYS A 7 5.27 -11.69 1.06
CA CYS A 7 5.33 -10.27 1.42
C CYS A 7 6.78 -9.78 1.52
N SER A 8 7.13 -8.82 0.66
CA SER A 8 8.45 -8.18 0.52
C SER A 8 8.85 -7.28 1.69
N THR A 9 7.99 -7.10 2.71
CA THR A 9 8.26 -6.24 3.87
C THR A 9 8.04 -6.97 5.20
N PRO A 10 9.02 -6.97 6.12
CA PRO A 10 8.83 -7.47 7.47
C PRO A 10 7.80 -6.63 8.22
N THR A 11 6.98 -7.25 9.06
CA THR A 11 6.20 -6.51 10.07
C THR A 11 7.17 -5.82 11.02
N VAL A 12 7.10 -4.49 11.09
CA VAL A 12 7.95 -3.70 11.96
C VAL A 12 7.18 -3.39 13.25
N ARG A 13 7.88 -3.55 14.38
CA ARG A 13 7.39 -3.12 15.69
C ARG A 13 7.55 -1.61 15.79
N ASP A 14 6.45 -0.88 15.88
CA ASP A 14 6.53 0.56 16.16
C ASP A 14 6.77 0.77 17.66
N THR A 15 7.85 1.48 17.99
CA THR A 15 8.21 1.90 19.36
C THR A 15 7.75 3.32 19.67
N VAL A 16 6.98 3.97 18.80
CA VAL A 16 6.64 5.40 18.93
C VAL A 16 5.40 5.61 19.79
N SER A 17 5.61 6.11 21.01
CA SER A 17 4.59 6.34 22.04
C SER A 17 3.46 7.31 21.61
N ALA A 18 3.75 8.29 20.75
CA ALA A 18 2.79 9.34 20.38
C ALA A 18 1.68 8.87 19.43
N GLN A 19 2.00 8.12 18.37
CA GLN A 19 0.99 7.58 17.46
C GLN A 19 0.12 6.52 18.15
N GLN A 20 0.73 5.75 19.06
CA GLN A 20 -0.01 4.74 19.79
C GLN A 20 -1.06 5.36 20.72
N ALA A 21 -0.72 6.42 21.46
CA ALA A 21 -1.67 7.15 22.31
C ALA A 21 -2.83 7.75 21.50
N TYR A 22 -2.56 8.19 20.27
CA TYR A 22 -3.57 8.71 19.36
C TYR A 22 -4.60 7.63 18.97
N PHE A 23 -4.17 6.40 18.68
CA PHE A 23 -5.07 5.35 18.18
C PHE A 23 -5.81 4.60 19.28
N THR A 24 -5.23 4.47 20.48
CA THR A 24 -5.86 3.71 21.58
C THR A 24 -7.25 4.23 21.96
N ARG A 25 -7.52 5.53 21.74
CA ARG A 25 -8.85 6.13 21.99
C ARG A 25 -9.95 5.64 21.06
N PHE A 26 -9.58 5.01 19.94
CA PHE A 26 -10.51 4.52 18.92
C PHE A 26 -10.63 2.99 18.90
N TYR A 27 -9.94 2.29 19.79
CA TYR A 27 -10.02 0.83 19.83
C TYR A 27 -11.44 0.39 20.20
N PRO A 28 -12.02 -0.58 19.48
CA PRO A 28 -13.40 -0.99 19.71
C PRO A 28 -13.51 -1.65 21.08
N ARG A 29 -14.51 -1.28 21.89
CA ARG A 29 -14.72 -1.93 23.20
C ARG A 29 -15.03 -3.42 23.02
N GLU A 30 -15.92 -3.72 22.07
CA GLU A 30 -16.31 -5.08 21.72
C GLU A 30 -15.66 -5.52 20.41
N PRO A 31 -15.11 -6.74 20.36
CA PRO A 31 -14.50 -7.27 19.15
C PRO A 31 -15.58 -7.81 18.21
N SER A 32 -16.35 -6.91 17.59
CA SER A 32 -17.26 -7.29 16.52
C SER A 32 -16.50 -7.40 15.20
N PRO A 33 -16.68 -8.49 14.42
CA PRO A 33 -16.13 -8.58 13.08
C PRO A 33 -16.69 -7.45 12.23
N PHE A 34 -15.83 -6.49 11.88
CA PHE A 34 -16.15 -5.48 10.89
C PHE A 34 -15.37 -5.79 9.62
N VAL A 35 -16.11 -5.93 8.51
CA VAL A 35 -15.55 -6.13 7.18
C VAL A 35 -15.87 -4.86 6.37
N PRO A 36 -14.85 -4.11 5.91
CA PRO A 36 -15.06 -2.96 5.08
C PRO A 36 -15.85 -3.31 3.80
N ARG A 37 -16.84 -2.47 3.47
CA ARG A 37 -17.60 -2.52 2.21
C ARG A 37 -17.18 -1.35 1.32
N GLY A 38 -17.19 -1.52 0.00
CA GLY A 38 -16.93 -0.44 -0.96
C GLY A 38 -15.97 -0.82 -2.09
N HIS A 39 -15.46 0.20 -2.80
CA HIS A 39 -14.53 0.03 -3.91
C HIS A 39 -13.07 -0.13 -3.42
N HIS A 40 -12.20 -0.64 -4.30
CA HIS A 40 -10.76 -0.82 -4.04
C HIS A 40 -10.43 -1.66 -2.79
N LEU A 41 -11.18 -2.74 -2.58
CA LEU A 41 -10.88 -3.69 -1.52
C LEU A 41 -9.54 -4.38 -1.78
N VAL A 42 -8.75 -4.47 -0.72
CA VAL A 42 -7.47 -5.16 -0.64
C VAL A 42 -7.63 -6.28 0.38
N SER A 43 -7.33 -7.50 -0.04
CA SER A 43 -7.23 -8.67 0.85
C SER A 43 -5.75 -8.92 1.13
N LEU A 44 -5.32 -8.58 2.34
CA LEU A 44 -3.95 -8.76 2.78
C LEU A 44 -3.85 -10.02 3.63
N ARG A 45 -3.21 -11.07 3.09
CA ARG A 45 -2.93 -12.29 3.84
C ARG A 45 -1.60 -12.17 4.58
N LEU A 46 -1.65 -12.18 5.90
CA LEU A 46 -0.48 -12.17 6.78
C LEU A 46 -0.27 -13.55 7.39
N VAL A 47 0.99 -13.97 7.51
CA VAL A 47 1.41 -15.21 8.17
C VAL A 47 2.44 -14.93 9.24
N GLY A 48 2.64 -15.87 10.17
CA GLY A 48 3.61 -15.72 11.26
C GLY A 48 3.15 -14.73 12.33
N LEU A 49 1.85 -14.45 12.38
CA LEU A 49 1.21 -13.75 13.50
C LEU A 49 1.11 -14.69 14.71
N ARG A 50 0.71 -14.14 15.87
CA ARG A 50 0.41 -14.96 17.06
C ARG A 50 -0.76 -15.91 16.71
N PRO A 51 -0.64 -17.25 16.91
CA PRO A 51 -1.75 -18.19 16.68
C PRO A 51 -2.97 -17.92 17.56
N ASP A 52 -4.16 -18.26 17.05
CA ASP A 52 -5.47 -18.23 17.74
C ASP A 52 -5.82 -16.91 18.44
N ALA A 53 -5.18 -15.83 18.02
CA ALA A 53 -5.24 -14.52 18.65
C ALA A 53 -6.27 -13.63 17.96
N LEU A 54 -6.98 -12.85 18.77
CA LEU A 54 -7.87 -11.82 18.26
C LEU A 54 -7.06 -10.56 17.94
N VAL A 55 -7.24 -10.03 16.73
CA VAL A 55 -6.47 -8.91 16.18
C VAL A 55 -7.44 -7.82 15.75
N PHE A 56 -7.21 -6.61 16.24
CA PHE A 56 -7.83 -5.40 15.67
C PHE A 56 -6.83 -4.77 14.70
N TYR A 57 -7.24 -4.60 13.45
CA TYR A 57 -6.42 -3.98 12.41
C TYR A 57 -7.13 -2.74 11.87
N PHE A 58 -6.36 -1.73 11.48
CA PHE A 58 -6.87 -0.48 10.94
C PHE A 58 -5.85 0.21 10.05
N ALA A 59 -6.33 0.91 9.04
CA ALA A 59 -5.53 1.73 8.13
C ALA A 59 -6.21 3.09 7.95
N ALA A 60 -5.54 4.01 7.27
CA ALA A 60 -6.17 5.26 6.82
C ALA A 60 -7.39 4.95 5.94
N ARG A 61 -8.31 5.91 5.81
CA ARG A 61 -9.51 5.80 4.97
C ARG A 61 -9.17 5.32 3.56
N GLY A 62 -10.15 4.68 2.92
CA GLY A 62 -10.00 4.23 1.55
C GLY A 62 -9.77 5.39 0.59
N ILE A 63 -8.95 5.16 -0.43
CA ILE A 63 -8.87 6.07 -1.58
C ILE A 63 -10.21 6.10 -2.31
N GLU A 64 -10.55 7.27 -2.85
CA GLU A 64 -11.65 7.42 -3.80
C GLU A 64 -11.12 7.65 -5.22
N ARG A 65 -9.95 8.26 -5.33
CA ARG A 65 -9.28 8.58 -6.60
C ARG A 65 -7.77 8.38 -6.46
N LEU A 66 -7.12 8.02 -7.57
CA LEU A 66 -5.65 7.85 -7.56
C LEU A 66 -4.91 9.18 -7.38
N ASP A 67 -5.51 10.28 -7.83
CA ASP A 67 -4.97 11.64 -7.85
C ASP A 67 -5.55 12.54 -6.75
N GLU A 68 -6.16 11.96 -5.71
CA GLU A 68 -6.66 12.76 -4.59
C GLU A 68 -5.53 13.47 -3.83
N ALA A 69 -5.83 14.65 -3.30
CA ALA A 69 -4.88 15.44 -2.52
C ALA A 69 -4.48 14.71 -1.24
N ILE A 70 -3.22 14.88 -0.85
CA ILE A 70 -2.73 14.35 0.43
C ILE A 70 -3.37 15.14 1.58
N VAL A 71 -3.89 14.40 2.55
CA VAL A 71 -4.48 14.95 3.77
C VAL A 71 -3.60 14.67 4.97
N ASP A 72 -3.83 15.40 6.06
CA ASP A 72 -3.14 15.15 7.32
C ASP A 72 -3.65 13.88 8.02
N ARG A 73 -2.83 13.32 8.91
CA ARG A 73 -3.12 12.10 9.70
C ARG A 73 -4.53 12.09 10.29
N ASP A 74 -4.95 13.21 10.88
CA ASP A 74 -6.20 13.26 11.64
C ASP A 74 -7.43 13.12 10.73
N VAL A 75 -7.35 13.65 9.50
CA VAL A 75 -8.35 13.45 8.46
C VAL A 75 -8.24 12.04 7.87
N ALA A 76 -7.02 11.56 7.66
CA ALA A 76 -6.77 10.24 7.05
C ALA A 76 -7.31 9.09 7.91
N TYR A 77 -7.08 9.11 9.22
CA TYR A 77 -7.53 8.06 10.12
C TYR A 77 -8.91 8.31 10.72
N GLY A 78 -9.30 9.57 10.93
CA GLY A 78 -10.63 9.96 11.40
C GLY A 78 -11.16 9.05 12.53
N ARG A 79 -12.20 8.27 12.22
CA ARG A 79 -12.89 7.33 13.13
C ARG A 79 -12.53 5.86 12.93
N LEU A 80 -11.38 5.56 12.30
CA LEU A 80 -10.94 4.20 11.94
C LEU A 80 -11.95 3.43 11.09
N GLU A 81 -12.58 4.09 10.13
CA GLU A 81 -13.57 3.50 9.22
C GLU A 81 -13.01 2.41 8.27
N ASN A 82 -11.68 2.32 8.16
CA ASN A 82 -10.98 1.28 7.41
C ASN A 82 -10.28 0.33 8.37
N SER A 83 -11.07 -0.39 9.15
CA SER A 83 -10.60 -1.29 10.20
C SER A 83 -11.31 -2.63 10.16
N GLY A 84 -10.99 -3.51 11.09
CA GLY A 84 -11.66 -4.78 11.28
C GLY A 84 -11.11 -5.55 12.47
N VAL A 85 -11.85 -6.58 12.88
CA VAL A 85 -11.42 -7.53 13.91
C VAL A 85 -11.44 -8.92 13.30
N VAL A 86 -10.32 -9.64 13.45
CA VAL A 86 -10.17 -11.00 12.94
C VAL A 86 -9.49 -11.88 13.98
N ARG A 87 -9.73 -13.18 13.94
CA ARG A 87 -8.98 -14.17 14.70
C ARG A 87 -7.96 -14.83 13.76
N THR A 88 -6.70 -14.90 14.19
CA THR A 88 -5.69 -15.69 13.47
C THR A 88 -5.97 -17.18 13.63
N ASP A 89 -5.63 -17.98 12.62
CA ASP A 89 -5.72 -19.44 12.73
C ASP A 89 -4.60 -20.03 13.60
N ALA A 90 -4.64 -21.35 13.79
CA ALA A 90 -3.64 -22.11 14.55
C ALA A 90 -2.21 -22.01 13.97
N ALA A 91 -2.07 -21.63 12.70
CA ALA A 91 -0.78 -21.38 12.06
C ALA A 91 -0.32 -19.91 12.17
N GLY A 92 -1.11 -19.05 12.81
CA GLY A 92 -0.84 -17.62 12.89
C GLY A 92 -1.07 -16.89 11.55
N THR A 93 -2.03 -17.36 10.75
CA THR A 93 -2.46 -16.69 9.52
C THR A 93 -3.72 -15.87 9.78
N ALA A 94 -3.83 -14.68 9.19
CA ALA A 94 -5.08 -13.95 9.07
C ALA A 94 -5.18 -13.24 7.72
N VAL A 95 -6.42 -12.95 7.30
CA VAL A 95 -6.70 -12.11 6.13
C VAL A 95 -7.32 -10.81 6.63
N PHE A 96 -6.67 -9.70 6.34
CA PHE A 96 -7.21 -8.37 6.59
C PHE A 96 -7.89 -7.90 5.32
N VAL A 97 -9.16 -7.50 5.43
CA VAL A 97 -9.90 -6.87 4.33
C VAL A 97 -9.97 -5.38 4.64
N LEU A 98 -9.45 -4.56 3.73
CA LEU A 98 -9.33 -3.10 3.85
C LEU A 98 -9.69 -2.45 2.52
N ARG A 99 -10.11 -1.18 2.53
CA ARG A 99 -10.02 -0.34 1.34
C ARG A 99 -8.55 0.08 1.14
N CYS A 100 -8.08 0.22 -0.10
CA CYS A 100 -6.73 0.73 -0.35
C CYS A 100 -6.53 2.06 0.39
N PRO A 101 -5.59 2.18 1.34
CA PRO A 101 -5.49 3.37 2.19
C PRO A 101 -5.00 4.59 1.40
N VAL A 102 -5.47 5.78 1.77
CA VAL A 102 -4.80 7.02 1.37
C VAL A 102 -3.41 7.10 2.01
N VAL A 103 -2.46 7.68 1.28
CA VAL A 103 -1.23 8.20 1.89
C VAL A 103 -1.54 9.53 2.55
N TYR A 104 -0.84 9.84 3.64
CA TYR A 104 -1.14 11.03 4.45
C TYR A 104 0.14 11.68 4.95
N ARG A 105 0.03 12.97 5.25
CA ARG A 105 1.11 13.79 5.79
C ARG A 105 1.12 13.70 7.32
N VAL A 106 2.32 13.59 7.87
CA VAL A 106 2.58 13.77 9.31
C VAL A 106 3.48 14.98 9.52
N GLU A 107 3.78 15.28 10.79
CA GLU A 107 4.74 16.32 11.20
C GLU A 107 6.04 16.28 10.38
N ASN A 108 6.59 17.45 10.07
CA ASN A 108 7.76 17.66 9.22
C ASN A 108 7.58 17.20 7.76
N ASP A 109 6.36 17.32 7.23
CA ASP A 109 6.04 17.03 5.83
C ASP A 109 6.31 15.59 5.36
N LYS A 110 6.51 14.67 6.32
CA LYS A 110 6.82 13.29 6.01
C LYS A 110 5.56 12.57 5.56
N ILE A 111 5.68 11.82 4.47
CA ILE A 111 4.63 10.94 3.94
C ILE A 111 5.18 9.52 3.94
N PHE A 112 4.40 8.59 4.51
CA PHE A 112 4.75 7.18 4.55
C PHE A 112 4.02 6.40 3.45
N PRO A 113 4.57 5.25 3.00
CA PRO A 113 3.82 4.32 2.17
C PRO A 113 2.52 3.90 2.84
N ARG A 114 1.56 3.47 2.04
CA ARG A 114 0.31 2.87 2.53
C ARG A 114 0.62 1.72 3.46
N HIS A 115 -0.05 1.66 4.59
CA HIS A 115 0.18 0.63 5.60
C HIS A 115 -1.08 0.36 6.41
N VAL A 116 -1.09 -0.79 7.07
CA VAL A 116 -2.05 -1.17 8.10
C VAL A 116 -1.34 -1.26 9.42
N HIS A 117 -1.99 -0.76 10.45
CA HIS A 117 -1.66 -1.00 11.83
C HIS A 117 -2.49 -2.14 12.40
N PHE A 118 -1.95 -2.90 13.33
CA PHE A 118 -2.73 -3.87 14.08
C PHE A 118 -2.23 -4.05 15.51
N VAL A 119 -3.13 -4.51 16.37
CA VAL A 119 -2.87 -4.85 17.78
C VAL A 119 -3.52 -6.18 18.13
N TYR A 120 -2.89 -6.92 19.04
CA TYR A 120 -3.47 -8.14 19.60
C TYR A 120 -4.34 -7.81 20.82
N ARG A 121 -5.41 -8.58 21.01
CA ARG A 121 -6.12 -8.64 22.29
C ARG A 121 -5.19 -9.24 23.37
N ASP A 122 -5.23 -8.66 24.57
CA ASP A 122 -4.51 -9.11 25.75
C ASP A 122 -5.50 -9.19 26.93
N GLY A 123 -5.98 -10.40 27.20
CA GLY A 123 -7.12 -10.64 28.08
C GLY A 123 -8.37 -9.90 27.62
N GLU A 124 -8.94 -9.10 28.50
CA GLU A 124 -10.14 -8.29 28.23
C GLU A 124 -9.83 -6.98 27.49
N SER A 125 -8.56 -6.60 27.34
CA SER A 125 -8.13 -5.32 26.78
C SER A 125 -7.42 -5.49 25.43
N TRP A 126 -7.20 -4.39 24.72
CA TRP A 126 -6.30 -4.38 23.57
C TRP A 126 -4.87 -4.10 24.03
N GLY A 127 -3.93 -4.83 23.44
CA GLY A 127 -2.52 -4.71 23.75
C GLY A 127 -1.97 -3.33 23.42
N LYS A 128 -0.97 -2.91 24.20
CA LYS A 128 -0.22 -1.66 24.02
C LYS A 128 0.92 -1.80 23.00
N ARG A 129 0.82 -2.70 22.02
CA ARG A 129 1.88 -2.87 21.01
C ARG A 129 1.26 -2.75 19.64
N LEU A 130 1.61 -1.66 18.96
CA LEU A 130 1.21 -1.40 17.59
C LEU A 130 2.19 -2.04 16.62
N TYR A 131 1.67 -2.83 15.69
CA TYR A 131 2.42 -3.46 14.63
C TYR A 131 2.02 -2.84 13.31
N THR A 132 2.97 -2.68 12.39
CA THR A 132 2.72 -2.04 11.10
C THR A 132 3.17 -2.93 9.95
N HIS A 133 2.34 -3.01 8.91
CA HIS A 133 2.64 -3.74 7.68
C HIS A 133 2.33 -2.86 6.46
N ARG A 134 3.22 -2.82 5.48
CA ARG A 134 3.01 -2.05 4.25
C ARG A 134 1.92 -2.68 3.40
N ILE A 135 1.13 -1.87 2.73
CA ILE A 135 0.13 -2.30 1.75
C ILE A 135 0.55 -1.81 0.37
N ASP A 136 0.75 -2.74 -0.55
CA ASP A 136 0.85 -2.43 -1.97
C ASP A 136 -0.54 -2.61 -2.58
N CYS A 137 -1.17 -1.51 -3.00
CA CYS A 137 -2.55 -1.54 -3.47
C CYS A 137 -2.66 -2.01 -4.92
N PRO A 138 -3.24 -3.19 -5.19
CA PRO A 138 -3.51 -3.62 -6.56
C PRO A 138 -4.60 -2.76 -7.21
N ILE A 139 -4.40 -2.41 -8.48
CA ILE A 139 -5.42 -1.79 -9.34
C ILE A 139 -5.56 -2.58 -10.63
N ASN A 140 -6.66 -2.38 -11.36
CA ASN A 140 -6.95 -3.07 -12.62
C ASN A 140 -6.89 -2.13 -13.84
N LYS A 141 -6.98 -2.70 -15.04
CA LYS A 141 -6.96 -1.97 -16.32
C LYS A 141 -7.97 -0.82 -16.38
N THR A 142 -9.18 -1.04 -15.88
CA THR A 142 -10.25 -0.04 -15.86
C THR A 142 -9.85 1.16 -15.02
N THR A 143 -9.27 0.94 -13.84
CA THR A 143 -8.74 2.02 -13.00
C THR A 143 -7.59 2.75 -13.71
N VAL A 144 -6.62 2.05 -14.30
CA VAL A 144 -5.51 2.70 -15.02
C VAL A 144 -6.04 3.60 -16.16
N ARG A 145 -7.02 3.14 -16.93
CA ARG A 145 -7.64 3.92 -18.02
C ARG A 145 -8.42 5.14 -17.54
N ARG A 146 -9.06 5.05 -16.38
CA ARG A 146 -9.85 6.15 -15.79
C ARG A 146 -8.98 7.35 -15.37
N PHE A 147 -7.68 7.13 -15.13
CA PHE A 147 -6.76 8.15 -14.65
C PHE A 147 -5.55 8.33 -15.59
N PRO A 148 -5.76 8.82 -16.84
CA PRO A 148 -4.68 8.93 -17.83
C PRO A 148 -3.58 9.92 -17.44
N GLY A 149 -3.89 10.90 -16.58
CA GLY A 149 -2.92 11.88 -16.05
C GLY A 149 -1.99 11.34 -14.97
N VAL A 150 -2.24 10.15 -14.43
CA VAL A 150 -1.35 9.52 -13.44
C VAL A 150 -0.15 8.91 -14.16
N LEU A 151 1.04 9.20 -13.64
CA LEU A 151 2.31 8.73 -14.20
C LEU A 151 2.41 7.21 -14.09
N ARG A 152 2.87 6.58 -15.15
CA ARG A 152 2.97 5.13 -15.28
C ARG A 152 4.44 4.73 -15.35
N ILE A 153 4.86 3.78 -14.52
CA ILE A 153 6.24 3.28 -14.45
C ILE A 153 6.29 1.87 -15.01
N ASP A 154 7.06 1.70 -16.09
CA ASP A 154 7.42 0.37 -16.59
C ASP A 154 8.62 -0.16 -15.80
N ALA A 155 8.39 -1.20 -15.00
CA ALA A 155 9.40 -1.82 -14.14
C ALA A 155 10.18 -2.96 -14.82
N ARG A 156 9.85 -3.32 -16.07
CA ARG A 156 10.50 -4.42 -16.79
C ARG A 156 12.01 -4.18 -16.95
N TYR A 157 12.79 -5.24 -17.13
CA TYR A 157 14.24 -5.16 -17.32
C TYR A 157 14.66 -4.28 -18.52
N ALA A 158 13.82 -4.24 -19.54
CA ALA A 158 13.88 -3.29 -20.65
C ALA A 158 12.44 -2.91 -21.03
N SER A 159 12.21 -1.64 -21.34
CA SER A 159 10.94 -1.18 -21.88
C SER A 159 10.82 -1.61 -23.34
N GLY A 160 9.70 -2.20 -23.72
CA GLY A 160 9.40 -2.63 -25.09
C GLY A 160 8.48 -1.65 -25.83
N ALA A 161 8.30 -1.86 -27.13
CA ALA A 161 7.33 -1.13 -27.96
C ALA A 161 5.87 -1.34 -27.50
N ASP A 162 5.63 -2.39 -26.72
CA ASP A 162 4.37 -2.75 -26.06
C ASP A 162 4.21 -2.11 -24.67
N ALA A 163 5.04 -1.12 -24.30
CA ALA A 163 4.82 -0.38 -23.05
C ALA A 163 3.44 0.30 -23.06
N LEU A 164 2.87 0.51 -21.86
CA LEU A 164 1.66 1.31 -21.73
C LEU A 164 1.92 2.72 -22.31
N PRO A 165 0.96 3.33 -23.02
CA PRO A 165 1.16 4.66 -23.64
C PRO A 165 1.62 5.72 -22.63
N GLY A 166 2.73 6.41 -22.89
CA GLY A 166 3.27 7.42 -21.98
C GLY A 166 3.90 6.87 -20.70
N ALA A 167 4.17 5.57 -20.61
CA ALA A 167 4.90 5.00 -19.50
C ALA A 167 6.37 5.44 -19.50
N ILE A 168 6.89 5.67 -18.30
CA ILE A 168 8.27 6.05 -18.02
C ILE A 168 9.02 4.79 -17.61
N ALA A 169 10.12 4.48 -18.30
CA ALA A 169 10.94 3.32 -17.97
C ALA A 169 11.76 3.57 -16.69
N ILE A 170 11.53 2.74 -15.68
CA ILE A 170 12.43 2.58 -14.52
C ILE A 170 12.71 1.09 -14.36
N PRO A 171 13.66 0.55 -15.14
CA PRO A 171 13.93 -0.88 -15.13
C PRO A 171 14.41 -1.39 -13.79
N VAL A 172 13.94 -2.57 -13.39
CA VAL A 172 14.38 -3.23 -12.14
C VAL A 172 15.88 -3.55 -12.09
N SER A 173 16.54 -3.59 -13.24
CA SER A 173 18.01 -3.72 -13.35
C SER A 173 18.74 -2.50 -12.79
N GLN A 174 18.10 -1.33 -12.74
CA GLN A 174 18.69 -0.07 -12.28
C GLN A 174 18.63 0.09 -10.75
N GLN A 175 19.21 -0.86 -10.02
CA GLN A 175 19.18 -0.87 -8.55
C GLN A 175 19.77 0.38 -7.89
N ARG A 176 20.67 1.08 -8.59
CA ARG A 176 21.37 2.29 -8.10
C ARG A 176 20.67 3.60 -8.46
N ILE A 177 19.49 3.57 -9.09
CA ILE A 177 18.80 4.81 -9.45
C ILE A 177 18.55 5.67 -8.19
N GLY A 178 18.99 6.93 -8.23
CA GLY A 178 18.88 7.88 -7.13
C GLY A 178 17.62 8.73 -7.21
N ARG A 179 17.27 9.40 -6.11
CA ARG A 179 16.08 10.25 -6.01
C ARG A 179 16.01 11.30 -7.12
N GLN A 180 17.12 12.01 -7.37
CA GLN A 180 17.17 13.05 -8.40
C GLN A 180 16.96 12.49 -9.82
N GLN A 181 17.54 11.33 -10.13
CA GLN A 181 17.34 10.68 -11.42
C GLN A 181 15.88 10.28 -11.64
N VAL A 182 15.20 9.77 -10.61
CA VAL A 182 13.77 9.49 -10.67
C VAL A 182 12.98 10.78 -10.90
N ARG A 183 13.28 11.86 -10.16
CA ARG A 183 12.61 13.18 -10.36
C ARG A 183 12.73 13.67 -11.79
N THR A 184 13.94 13.62 -12.36
CA THR A 184 14.18 14.04 -13.75
C THR A 184 13.38 13.20 -14.74
N ARG A 185 13.34 11.87 -14.59
CA ARG A 185 12.53 11.01 -15.46
C ARG A 185 11.04 11.26 -15.36
N LEU A 186 10.57 11.59 -14.16
CA LEU A 186 9.18 11.93 -13.89
C LEU A 186 8.83 13.38 -14.28
N GLY A 187 9.80 14.20 -14.73
CA GLY A 187 9.57 15.59 -15.08
C GLY A 187 9.16 16.48 -13.90
N LEU A 188 9.58 16.13 -12.67
CA LEU A 188 9.15 16.84 -11.47
C LEU A 188 9.95 18.11 -11.22
N SER A 189 9.26 19.20 -10.86
CA SER A 189 9.87 20.45 -10.42
C SER A 189 10.66 20.27 -9.12
N ALA A 190 11.52 21.22 -8.75
CA ALA A 190 12.24 21.19 -7.48
C ALA A 190 11.31 21.24 -6.25
N SER A 191 10.16 21.92 -6.35
CA SER A 191 9.18 22.07 -5.27
C SER A 191 8.25 20.87 -5.10
N ALA A 192 8.08 20.02 -6.11
CA ALA A 192 7.18 18.87 -6.03
C ALA A 192 7.63 17.86 -4.97
N HIS A 193 6.74 17.53 -4.03
CA HIS A 193 7.05 16.56 -2.99
C HIS A 193 6.87 15.11 -3.52
N PRO A 194 7.92 14.26 -3.55
CA PRO A 194 7.85 12.91 -4.15
C PRO A 194 6.72 12.02 -3.62
N GLY A 195 6.42 12.15 -2.32
CA GLY A 195 5.42 11.32 -1.66
C GLY A 195 3.97 11.66 -2.03
N GLU A 196 3.74 12.78 -2.70
CA GLU A 196 2.40 13.18 -3.16
C GLU A 196 2.09 12.67 -4.57
N ILE A 197 3.13 12.42 -5.37
CA ILE A 197 2.97 12.11 -6.79
C ILE A 197 2.41 10.70 -6.94
N PRO A 198 1.19 10.53 -7.49
CA PRO A 198 0.63 9.21 -7.71
C PRO A 198 1.37 8.50 -8.84
N LEU A 199 1.82 7.28 -8.58
CA LEU A 199 2.57 6.46 -9.53
C LEU A 199 1.89 5.10 -9.71
N ILE A 200 1.51 4.77 -10.93
CA ILE A 200 1.08 3.42 -11.30
C ILE A 200 2.32 2.64 -11.73
N VAL A 201 2.69 1.59 -10.99
CA VAL A 201 3.84 0.74 -11.31
C VAL A 201 3.36 -0.60 -11.83
N TYR A 202 3.92 -1.05 -12.96
CA TYR A 202 3.52 -2.29 -13.61
C TYR A 202 4.74 -3.04 -14.18
N CYS A 203 4.55 -4.33 -14.48
CA CYS A 203 5.53 -5.16 -15.19
C CYS A 203 4.87 -5.89 -16.37
N SER A 204 5.35 -7.07 -16.77
CA SER A 204 4.77 -7.82 -17.88
C SER A 204 3.38 -8.35 -17.54
N ASP A 205 3.21 -8.92 -16.35
CA ASP A 205 2.04 -9.66 -15.89
C ASP A 205 2.13 -9.92 -14.37
N GLU A 206 1.14 -10.64 -13.84
CA GLU A 206 1.00 -10.91 -12.41
C GLU A 206 2.10 -11.78 -11.81
N ALA A 207 2.83 -12.53 -12.65
CA ALA A 207 3.95 -13.37 -12.22
C ALA A 207 5.28 -12.60 -12.16
N CYS A 208 5.34 -11.40 -12.73
CA CYS A 208 6.54 -10.57 -12.69
C CYS A 208 6.67 -9.81 -11.35
N SER A 209 7.72 -10.12 -10.58
CA SER A 209 8.06 -9.44 -9.32
C SER A 209 8.82 -8.12 -9.50
N ALA A 210 9.14 -7.72 -10.72
CA ALA A 210 9.94 -6.51 -10.98
C ALA A 210 9.24 -5.23 -10.51
N SER A 211 7.92 -5.15 -10.66
CA SER A 211 7.14 -3.99 -10.21
C SER A 211 7.18 -3.82 -8.70
N GLU A 212 7.16 -4.90 -7.92
CA GLU A 212 7.27 -4.83 -6.45
C GLU A 212 8.63 -4.30 -6.03
N ARG A 213 9.70 -4.82 -6.65
CA ARG A 213 11.07 -4.35 -6.38
C ARG A 213 11.28 -2.88 -6.76
N VAL A 214 10.64 -2.42 -7.83
CA VAL A 214 10.65 -0.99 -8.21
C VAL A 214 9.82 -0.17 -7.22
N ILE A 215 8.67 -0.65 -6.76
CA ILE A 215 7.88 0.00 -5.69
C ILE A 215 8.72 0.14 -4.42
N ASP A 216 9.44 -0.91 -4.00
CA ASP A 216 10.34 -0.87 -2.84
C ASP A 216 11.41 0.22 -2.99
N ARG A 217 12.02 0.29 -4.18
CA ARG A 217 13.05 1.28 -4.47
C ARG A 217 12.48 2.70 -4.48
N LEU A 218 11.32 2.91 -5.10
CA LEU A 218 10.62 4.18 -5.12
C LEU A 218 10.29 4.64 -3.71
N ALA A 219 9.76 3.74 -2.86
CA ALA A 219 9.46 4.02 -1.47
C ALA A 219 10.71 4.43 -0.68
N ALA A 220 11.84 3.74 -0.86
CA ALA A 220 13.12 4.09 -0.25
C ALA A 220 13.66 5.48 -0.68
N LEU A 221 13.19 6.00 -1.82
CA LEU A 221 13.53 7.33 -2.35
C LEU A 221 12.47 8.39 -2.01
N GLY A 222 11.40 8.04 -1.27
CA GLY A 222 10.32 8.92 -0.86
C GLY A 222 9.13 8.99 -1.81
N PHE A 223 9.14 8.23 -2.92
CA PHE A 223 8.00 8.11 -3.84
C PHE A 223 7.06 7.02 -3.33
N VAL A 224 6.21 7.40 -2.39
CA VAL A 224 5.42 6.45 -1.59
C VAL A 224 3.94 6.34 -1.99
N ASN A 225 3.45 7.25 -2.84
CA ASN A 225 2.10 7.20 -3.39
C ASN A 225 2.03 6.27 -4.62
N THR A 226 2.29 4.99 -4.41
CA THR A 226 2.35 3.98 -5.47
C THR A 226 1.09 3.10 -5.53
N PHE A 227 0.69 2.73 -6.73
CA PHE A 227 -0.37 1.77 -7.04
C PHE A 227 0.20 0.66 -7.92
N TRP A 228 -0.16 -0.59 -7.64
CA TRP A 228 0.39 -1.74 -8.33
C TRP A 228 -0.58 -2.27 -9.38
N TYR A 229 -0.27 -2.05 -10.66
CA TYR A 229 -1.04 -2.65 -11.75
C TYR A 229 -0.46 -4.03 -12.10
N ARG A 230 -0.94 -5.06 -11.38
CA ARG A 230 -0.45 -6.45 -11.47
C ARG A 230 -0.61 -7.06 -12.86
N GLY A 231 -1.71 -6.73 -13.55
CA GLY A 231 -2.00 -7.28 -14.88
C GLY A 231 -0.95 -6.95 -15.94
N GLY A 232 -0.21 -5.85 -15.75
CA GLY A 232 0.92 -5.50 -16.61
C GLY A 232 0.57 -5.23 -18.07
N VAL A 233 1.57 -5.33 -18.94
CA VAL A 233 1.37 -5.14 -20.40
C VAL A 233 0.46 -6.22 -20.98
N ARG A 234 0.51 -7.45 -20.47
CA ARG A 234 -0.33 -8.55 -20.97
C ARG A 234 -1.81 -8.25 -20.77
N ASP A 235 -2.22 -7.82 -19.58
CA ASP A 235 -3.60 -7.43 -19.32
C ASP A 235 -3.99 -6.19 -20.14
N TRP A 236 -3.09 -5.20 -20.25
CA TRP A 236 -3.35 -3.97 -21.00
C TRP A 236 -3.64 -4.21 -22.49
N TRP A 237 -2.87 -5.07 -23.15
CA TRP A 237 -3.06 -5.41 -24.57
C TRP A 237 -3.97 -6.59 -24.81
N SER A 238 -4.37 -7.32 -23.76
CA SER A 238 -5.36 -8.38 -23.91
C SER A 238 -6.67 -7.80 -24.47
N GLN A 239 -7.19 -8.48 -25.49
CA GLN A 239 -8.54 -8.27 -25.99
C GLN A 239 -9.51 -9.00 -25.06
N ARG A 240 -9.76 -8.49 -23.85
CA ARG A 240 -10.92 -8.97 -23.11
C ARG A 240 -12.18 -8.35 -23.71
N LYS A 241 -13.07 -9.22 -24.21
CA LYS A 241 -14.48 -8.92 -24.42
C LYS A 241 -15.01 -8.37 -23.10
N ILE A 242 -15.71 -7.25 -23.17
CA ILE A 242 -16.52 -6.75 -22.06
C ILE A 242 -17.62 -7.80 -21.89
N GLU A 243 -17.57 -8.55 -20.80
CA GLU A 243 -18.72 -9.27 -20.25
C GLU A 243 -19.45 -8.35 -19.26
#